data_AF-A0A8J3VST5-F1
#
_entry.id   AF-A0A8J3VST5-F1
#
_cell.length_a   1.000
_cell.length_b   1.000
_cell.length_c   1.000
_cell.angle_alpha   90.00
_cell.angle_beta   90.00
_cell.angle_gamma   90.00
#
_symmetry.space_group_name_H-M   'P 1'
#
loop_
_entity.id
_entity.type
_entity.pdbx_description
1 polymer ?
#
loop_
_entity_poly.entity_id
_entity_poly.type
_entity_poly.pdbx_seq_one_letter_code
_entity_poly.pdbx_strand_id
1 'polypeptide(L)'
;MPDGPVTTDDIPLEHVHSFAALRAMLIRLHDLVGRPGAGEVKRFTAAAPGLVTLSRNRVVRILRGPIRPSRDELRALLHAYGVPEDQRRRWDEAWARAAGERRLRPPAPRVPDTSESLVADSRGAESPAAESRGAGSRGAGSRSADAGAAEVGSAGSTPAEPHPAPRSAESLTTPRSAEPRSAPLAAESLTAESLVEEGAAGGAGGGRRPAPEEDPRAASARRMLEVRERCAERLRRLKNELVASRAQTDLDDPAASTQLVRSLDFALRRLQDIIDEACTEVLATVPTTATATPISGRPAARSPSTRDATGAGEPAGGSPAEPEDQALAWLSAVQDAVPLPIVANLLRVMRDVPMFNHIAQERPLLMTELLAVLPPVEASRWLQTWEPESAAETLAVAEPARAAAHVTLMPPEAAATLLVRVSQRRSVAILAEMRSEPAARLLIAMGPSIGAALLDRMERGAATIRLQLIDELDPALCAKFLSLMSEEAASESLSRMDHEKAKRRQARDLLEGIGDQRPEHKP
;
A
#
# COMPACT_ATOMS: atom_id res chain seq x y z
N MET A 1 10.87 -33.55 25.43
CA MET A 1 11.98 -33.06 24.59
C MET A 1 11.72 -33.60 23.19
N PRO A 2 12.10 -32.90 22.11
CA PRO A 2 12.19 -33.55 20.81
C PRO A 2 13.04 -34.83 20.93
N ASP A 3 12.69 -35.89 20.22
CA ASP A 3 13.25 -37.25 20.39
C ASP A 3 14.73 -37.40 19.98
N GLY A 4 15.46 -36.29 19.84
CA GLY A 4 16.89 -36.27 19.57
C GLY A 4 17.49 -34.86 19.68
N PRO A 5 18.83 -34.75 19.81
CA PRO A 5 19.52 -33.47 19.75
C PRO A 5 19.31 -32.84 18.37
N VAL A 6 18.96 -31.55 18.36
CA VAL A 6 18.74 -30.80 17.12
C VAL A 6 20.08 -30.25 16.67
N THR A 7 20.58 -30.72 15.53
CA THR A 7 21.81 -30.21 14.92
C THR A 7 21.53 -28.88 14.22
N THR A 8 22.28 -27.83 14.58
CA THR A 8 22.16 -26.48 14.02
C THR A 8 23.20 -26.16 12.95
N ASP A 9 23.89 -27.17 12.42
CA ASP A 9 25.01 -26.98 11.49
C ASP A 9 24.59 -26.31 10.17
N ASP A 10 23.33 -26.50 9.76
CA ASP A 10 22.75 -25.89 8.54
C ASP A 10 22.28 -24.44 8.72
N ILE A 11 22.45 -23.86 9.92
CA ILE A 11 22.06 -22.48 10.22
C ILE A 11 23.31 -21.59 10.07
N PRO A 12 23.36 -20.69 9.06
CA PRO A 12 24.53 -19.87 8.76
C PRO A 12 24.69 -18.70 9.74
N LEU A 13 25.07 -18.99 10.99
CA LEU A 13 25.20 -18.03 12.09
C LEU A 13 26.34 -17.01 11.90
N GLU A 14 27.28 -17.29 11.01
CA GLU A 14 28.37 -16.38 10.66
C GLU A 14 27.91 -15.07 10.02
N HIS A 15 26.74 -15.07 9.36
CA HIS A 15 26.17 -13.88 8.70
C HIS A 15 25.23 -13.05 9.61
N VAL A 16 25.09 -13.43 10.87
CA VAL A 16 24.19 -12.74 11.82
C VAL A 16 24.88 -11.51 12.40
N HIS A 17 24.60 -10.35 11.80
CA HIS A 17 25.12 -9.04 12.22
C HIS A 17 24.10 -8.11 12.88
N SER A 18 22.81 -8.46 12.85
CA SER A 18 21.72 -7.65 13.41
C SER A 18 20.71 -8.49 14.19
N PHE A 19 19.90 -7.85 15.05
CA PHE A 19 18.83 -8.55 15.78
C PHE A 19 17.73 -9.09 14.88
N ALA A 20 17.48 -8.44 13.73
CA ALA A 20 16.55 -8.94 12.73
C ALA A 20 17.06 -10.27 12.14
N ALA A 21 18.35 -10.35 11.79
CA ALA A 21 18.98 -11.57 11.29
C ALA A 21 18.99 -12.67 12.36
N LEU A 22 19.34 -12.34 13.61
CA LEU A 22 19.32 -13.31 14.71
C LEU A 22 17.91 -13.88 14.93
N ARG A 23 16.90 -13.01 14.90
CA ARG A 23 15.50 -13.42 15.02
C ARG A 23 15.06 -14.33 13.88
N ALA A 24 15.45 -14.04 12.64
CA ALA A 24 15.15 -14.91 11.50
C ALA A 24 15.75 -16.31 11.71
N MET A 25 16.98 -16.40 12.23
CA MET A 25 17.60 -17.69 12.55
C MET A 25 16.89 -18.42 13.70
N LEU A 26 16.43 -17.70 14.73
CA LEU A 26 15.64 -18.29 15.81
C LEU A 26 14.28 -18.82 15.33
N ILE A 27 13.63 -18.15 14.37
CA ILE A 27 12.39 -18.63 13.73
C ILE A 27 12.69 -19.91 12.94
N ARG A 28 13.77 -19.93 12.16
CA ARG A 28 14.19 -21.13 11.41
C ARG A 28 14.50 -22.30 12.34
N LEU A 29 15.19 -22.05 13.46
CA LEU A 29 15.42 -23.06 14.49
C LEU A 29 14.09 -23.55 15.10
N HIS A 30 13.18 -22.64 15.43
CA HIS A 30 11.85 -23.00 15.94
C HIS A 30 11.07 -23.89 14.96
N ASP A 31 11.18 -23.62 13.65
CA ASP A 31 10.58 -24.45 12.60
C ASP A 31 11.23 -25.84 12.52
N LEU A 32 12.56 -25.92 12.59
CA LEU A 32 13.31 -27.19 12.57
C LEU A 32 12.96 -28.10 13.75
N VAL A 33 12.67 -27.54 14.92
CA VAL A 33 12.26 -28.29 16.12
C VAL A 33 10.77 -28.69 16.08
N GLY A 34 10.04 -28.36 15.02
CA GLY A 34 8.63 -28.71 14.88
C GLY A 34 7.67 -27.74 15.58
N ARG A 35 8.09 -26.48 15.79
CA ARG A 35 7.27 -25.39 16.35
C ARG A 35 6.70 -25.70 17.74
N PRO A 36 7.55 -25.98 18.74
CA PRO A 36 7.09 -26.28 20.09
C PRO A 36 6.22 -25.14 20.64
N GLY A 37 5.11 -25.49 21.29
CA GLY A 37 4.20 -24.49 21.84
C GLY A 37 4.91 -23.61 22.88
N ALA A 38 4.56 -22.33 22.98
CA ALA A 38 5.17 -21.44 23.98
C ALA A 38 4.98 -21.93 25.44
N GLY A 39 3.95 -22.75 25.70
CA GLY A 39 3.78 -23.45 26.98
C GLY A 39 4.79 -24.58 27.21
N GLU A 40 5.20 -25.29 26.16
CA GLU A 40 6.24 -26.33 26.22
C GLU A 40 7.62 -25.70 26.44
N VAL A 41 7.93 -24.62 25.72
CA VAL A 41 9.15 -23.83 25.92
C VAL A 41 9.25 -23.33 27.37
N LYS A 42 8.15 -22.85 27.95
CA LYS A 42 8.10 -22.49 29.38
C LYS A 42 8.38 -23.68 30.29
N ARG A 43 7.78 -24.85 30.01
CA ARG A 43 8.02 -26.08 30.80
C ARG A 43 9.47 -26.53 30.73
N PHE A 44 10.08 -26.52 29.55
CA PHE A 44 11.48 -26.93 29.38
C PHE A 44 12.47 -25.95 30.01
N THR A 45 12.19 -24.65 29.96
CA THR A 45 13.04 -23.64 30.64
C THR A 45 12.89 -23.68 32.15
N ALA A 46 11.69 -23.94 32.67
CA ALA A 46 11.45 -24.08 34.12
C ALA A 46 12.10 -25.32 34.73
N ALA A 47 12.27 -26.40 33.95
CA ALA A 47 12.88 -27.65 34.41
C ALA A 47 14.42 -27.61 34.42
N ALA A 48 15.04 -26.60 33.81
CA ALA A 48 16.49 -26.50 33.66
C ALA A 48 17.11 -25.61 34.76
N PRO A 49 17.89 -26.17 35.70
CA PRO A 49 18.49 -25.38 36.77
C PRO A 49 19.48 -24.35 36.21
N GLY A 50 19.41 -23.12 36.72
CA GLY A 50 20.29 -22.02 36.33
C GLY A 50 19.88 -21.25 35.07
N LEU A 51 18.77 -21.61 34.41
CA LEU A 51 18.23 -20.87 33.27
C LEU A 51 17.03 -20.00 33.67
N VAL A 52 16.90 -18.85 33.01
CA VAL A 52 15.76 -17.94 33.19
C VAL A 52 14.50 -18.62 32.64
N THR A 53 13.45 -18.71 33.48
CA THR A 53 12.15 -19.23 33.04
C THR A 53 11.47 -18.23 32.12
N LEU A 54 11.15 -18.64 30.90
CA LEU A 54 10.50 -17.77 29.92
C LEU A 54 8.98 -17.85 30.04
N SER A 55 8.33 -16.70 30.21
CA SER A 55 6.87 -16.65 30.15
C SER A 55 6.36 -16.88 28.71
N ARG A 56 5.13 -17.37 28.57
CA ARG A 56 4.49 -17.61 27.25
C ARG A 56 4.54 -16.35 26.37
N ASN A 57 4.18 -15.20 26.94
CA ASN A 57 4.19 -13.91 26.23
C ASN A 57 5.60 -13.50 25.84
N ARG A 58 6.62 -13.79 26.67
CA ARG A 58 8.01 -13.46 26.36
C ARG A 58 8.52 -14.27 25.17
N VAL A 59 8.25 -15.57 25.12
CA VAL A 59 8.60 -16.43 23.98
C VAL A 59 7.96 -15.89 22.69
N VAL A 60 6.67 -15.57 22.73
CA VAL A 60 5.96 -14.99 21.57
C VAL A 60 6.56 -13.65 21.15
N ARG A 61 6.89 -12.76 22.09
CA ARG A 61 7.48 -11.46 21.76
C ARG A 61 8.90 -11.56 21.20
N ILE A 62 9.69 -12.55 21.61
CA ILE A 62 11.03 -12.79 21.05
C ILE A 62 10.91 -13.34 19.61
N LEU A 63 10.00 -14.28 19.36
CA LEU A 63 9.85 -14.90 18.03
C LEU A 63 9.06 -14.03 17.05
N ARG A 64 8.02 -13.33 17.52
CA ARG A 64 7.06 -12.58 16.67
C ARG A 64 7.15 -11.06 16.81
N GLY A 65 7.65 -10.55 17.93
CA GLY A 65 7.65 -9.12 18.23
C GLY A 65 9.00 -8.43 17.98
N PRO A 66 9.08 -7.11 18.26
CA PRO A 66 10.29 -6.31 18.14
C PRO A 66 11.23 -6.47 19.36
N ILE A 67 10.95 -7.41 20.27
CA ILE A 67 11.75 -7.56 21.48
C ILE A 67 13.08 -8.24 21.15
N ARG A 68 14.14 -7.56 21.55
CA ARG A 68 15.48 -8.13 21.62
C ARG A 68 15.58 -9.08 22.82
N PRO A 69 15.92 -10.36 22.61
CA PRO A 69 16.18 -11.28 23.71
C PRO A 69 17.46 -10.87 24.45
N SER A 70 17.44 -10.97 25.77
CA SER A 70 18.69 -10.96 26.55
C SER A 70 19.52 -12.21 26.24
N ARG A 71 20.79 -12.21 26.64
CA ARG A 71 21.67 -13.37 26.44
C ARG A 71 21.16 -14.61 27.19
N ASP A 72 20.65 -14.42 28.41
CA ASP A 72 20.10 -15.52 29.21
C ASP A 72 18.78 -16.05 28.64
N GLU A 73 17.96 -15.17 28.07
CA GLU A 73 16.73 -15.56 27.37
C GLU A 73 17.03 -16.36 26.10
N LEU A 74 18.07 -15.96 25.36
CA LEU A 74 18.55 -16.74 24.21
C LEU A 74 19.00 -18.14 24.65
N ARG A 75 19.84 -18.23 25.69
CA ARG A 75 20.33 -19.53 26.20
C ARG A 75 19.19 -20.42 26.68
N ALA A 76 18.19 -19.85 27.35
CA ALA A 76 16.99 -20.55 27.77
C ALA A 76 16.19 -21.10 26.56
N LEU A 77 16.02 -20.30 25.50
CA LEU A 77 15.38 -20.76 24.26
C LEU A 77 16.15 -21.90 23.58
N LEU A 78 17.47 -21.76 23.43
CA LEU A 78 18.31 -22.79 22.81
C LEU A 78 18.28 -24.10 23.61
N HIS A 79 18.23 -24.01 24.94
CA HIS A 79 18.03 -25.18 25.79
C HIS A 79 16.67 -25.84 25.57
N ALA A 80 15.60 -25.05 25.54
CA ALA A 80 14.26 -25.56 25.28
C ALA A 80 14.11 -26.22 23.90
N TYR A 81 14.92 -25.79 22.94
CA TYR A 81 14.98 -26.35 21.58
C TYR A 81 15.94 -27.54 21.46
N GLY A 82 16.58 -27.98 22.54
CA GLY A 82 17.47 -29.14 22.52
C GLY A 82 18.77 -28.89 21.75
N VAL A 83 19.20 -27.62 21.62
CA VAL A 83 20.48 -27.30 20.98
C VAL A 83 21.63 -27.74 21.89
N PRO A 84 22.58 -28.55 21.38
CA PRO A 84 23.76 -29.00 22.14
C PRO A 84 24.61 -27.85 22.66
N GLU A 85 25.27 -28.04 23.81
CA GLU A 85 26.02 -26.97 24.50
C GLU A 85 27.22 -26.45 23.68
N ASP A 86 27.90 -27.35 22.96
CA ASP A 86 28.96 -27.02 22.00
C ASP A 86 28.47 -26.10 20.88
N GLN A 87 27.23 -26.28 20.41
CA GLN A 87 26.63 -25.43 19.38
C GLN A 87 26.11 -24.10 19.94
N ARG A 88 25.72 -24.03 21.22
CA ARG A 88 25.26 -22.77 21.85
C ARG A 88 26.32 -21.68 21.86
N ARG A 89 27.60 -22.03 21.83
CA ARG A 89 28.70 -21.06 21.71
C ARG A 89 28.60 -20.23 20.42
N ARG A 90 28.26 -20.86 19.28
CA ARG A 90 28.09 -20.17 17.99
C ARG A 90 26.93 -19.17 18.04
N TRP A 91 25.85 -19.53 18.72
CA TRP A 91 24.70 -18.64 18.93
C TRP A 91 25.01 -17.47 19.86
N ASP A 92 25.78 -17.69 20.91
CA ASP A 92 26.28 -16.64 21.80
C ASP A 92 27.16 -15.62 21.04
N GLU A 93 28.02 -16.11 20.15
CA GLU A 93 28.86 -15.26 19.28
C GLU A 93 28.01 -14.46 18.27
N ALA A 94 27.00 -15.10 17.66
CA ALA A 94 26.04 -14.42 16.78
C ALA A 94 25.25 -13.32 17.53
N TRP A 95 24.81 -13.60 18.76
CA TRP A 95 24.16 -12.61 19.60
C TRP A 95 25.11 -11.46 19.96
N ALA A 96 26.38 -11.74 20.24
CA ALA A 96 27.39 -10.71 20.52
C ALA A 96 27.67 -9.82 19.29
N ARG A 97 27.73 -10.39 18.09
CA ARG A 97 27.84 -9.64 16.82
C ARG A 97 26.64 -8.71 16.63
N ALA A 98 25.42 -9.25 16.72
CA ALA A 98 24.18 -8.47 16.66
C ALA A 98 24.10 -7.38 17.74
N ALA A 99 24.64 -7.65 18.94
CA ALA A 99 24.72 -6.69 20.03
C ALA A 99 25.73 -5.56 19.78
N GLY A 100 26.85 -5.88 19.12
CA GLY A 100 27.97 -4.98 18.86
C GLY A 100 27.70 -3.91 17.80
N GLU A 101 26.77 -4.17 16.87
CA GLU A 101 26.33 -3.23 15.82
C GLU A 101 25.92 -1.85 16.37
N ARG A 102 25.43 -1.80 17.62
CA ARG A 102 25.09 -0.54 18.30
C ARG A 102 26.27 0.24 18.89
N ARG A 103 27.39 -0.41 19.21
CA ARG A 103 28.57 0.29 19.74
C ARG A 103 29.33 1.03 18.64
N LEU A 104 29.18 0.59 17.39
CA LEU A 104 29.81 1.20 16.22
C LEU A 104 28.91 2.21 15.51
N ARG A 105 27.61 2.24 15.80
CA ARG A 105 26.73 3.31 15.33
C ARG A 105 27.04 4.58 16.14
N PRO A 106 27.60 5.65 15.53
CA PRO A 106 27.82 6.89 16.24
C PRO A 106 26.49 7.36 16.84
N PRO A 107 26.47 7.94 18.05
CA PRO A 107 25.26 8.55 18.57
C PRO A 107 24.74 9.51 17.50
N ALA A 108 23.46 9.39 17.15
CA ALA A 108 22.84 10.30 16.19
C ALA A 108 23.21 11.73 16.60
N PRO A 109 23.70 12.58 15.67
CA PRO A 109 24.04 13.96 15.99
C PRO A 109 22.83 14.56 16.70
N ARG A 110 23.03 15.02 17.94
CA ARG A 110 21.99 15.73 18.68
C ARG A 110 21.62 16.92 17.82
N VAL A 111 20.41 16.92 17.28
CA VAL A 111 19.84 18.09 16.64
C VAL A 111 19.81 19.15 17.73
N PRO A 112 20.53 20.28 17.60
CA PRO A 112 20.41 21.35 18.59
C PRO A 112 18.97 21.84 18.57
N ASP A 113 18.35 21.89 19.76
CA ASP A 113 17.01 22.45 19.95
C ASP A 113 16.97 23.87 19.42
N THR A 114 16.35 24.08 18.26
CA THR A 114 16.12 25.40 17.65
C THR A 114 14.94 26.12 18.31
N SER A 115 14.91 26.18 19.64
CA SER A 115 13.86 26.88 20.40
C SER A 115 14.33 28.16 21.09
N GLU A 116 15.59 28.59 20.90
CA GLU A 116 16.08 29.88 21.38
C GLU A 116 16.83 30.65 20.29
N SER A 117 16.12 31.30 19.37
CA SER A 117 16.67 32.49 18.68
C SER A 117 15.59 33.26 17.95
N LEU A 118 14.83 34.08 18.67
CA LEU A 118 13.95 35.09 18.09
C LEU A 118 13.77 36.27 19.06
N VAL A 119 14.88 36.81 19.59
CA VAL A 119 14.89 38.15 20.19
C VAL A 119 16.23 38.81 19.92
N ALA A 120 16.16 40.04 19.40
CA ALA A 120 17.20 41.06 19.27
C ALA A 120 18.20 40.89 18.11
N ASP A 121 17.88 41.55 17.00
CA ASP A 121 18.91 42.28 16.26
C ASP A 121 18.44 43.71 15.93
N SER A 122 19.08 44.68 16.58
CA SER A 122 18.95 46.11 16.35
C SER A 122 20.15 46.79 16.99
N ARG A 123 21.22 46.92 16.22
CA ARG A 123 22.05 48.13 16.05
C ARG A 123 23.50 47.77 15.71
N GLY A 124 24.06 48.56 14.80
CA GLY A 124 25.44 49.02 14.94
C GLY A 124 26.35 48.59 13.82
N ALA A 125 26.49 49.49 12.84
CA ALA A 125 27.59 49.53 11.91
C ALA A 125 28.95 49.59 12.62
N GLU A 126 29.97 48.93 12.06
CA GLU A 126 31.28 49.52 11.78
C GLU A 126 32.13 48.55 10.93
N SER A 127 32.99 49.16 10.11
CA SER A 127 33.78 48.56 9.03
C SER A 127 35.26 48.38 9.50
N PRO A 128 36.28 48.19 8.63
CA PRO A 128 36.96 46.92 8.37
C PRO A 128 38.46 46.94 8.74
N ALA A 129 39.17 45.80 8.70
CA ALA A 129 40.61 45.74 8.35
C ALA A 129 41.21 44.32 8.33
N ALA A 130 42.17 44.15 7.40
CA ALA A 130 43.40 43.35 7.48
C ALA A 130 43.28 41.80 7.44
N GLU A 131 43.66 41.15 6.34
CA GLU A 131 45.03 40.81 5.87
C GLU A 131 45.47 39.38 6.26
N SER A 132 46.00 38.70 5.24
CA SER A 132 47.05 37.66 5.21
C SER A 132 46.59 36.41 4.44
N ARG A 133 46.96 36.29 3.16
CA ARG A 133 48.23 35.73 2.65
C ARG A 133 48.58 34.37 3.27
N GLY A 134 48.45 33.33 2.46
CA GLY A 134 49.00 32.00 2.74
C GLY A 134 49.00 31.16 1.46
N ALA A 135 50.00 31.40 0.60
CA ALA A 135 50.32 30.58 -0.55
C ALA A 135 51.15 29.35 -0.12
N GLY A 136 50.91 28.20 -0.75
CA GLY A 136 51.79 27.02 -0.69
C GLY A 136 51.07 25.82 -1.31
N SER A 137 51.31 25.43 -2.57
CA SER A 137 52.53 24.80 -3.14
C SER A 137 52.49 23.27 -3.10
N ARG A 138 52.32 22.71 -4.31
CA ARG A 138 53.02 21.53 -4.89
C ARG A 138 52.66 20.12 -4.41
N GLY A 139 52.51 19.24 -5.40
CA GLY A 139 52.64 17.79 -5.25
C GLY A 139 52.23 17.02 -6.50
N ALA A 140 53.11 16.95 -7.50
CA ALA A 140 52.97 16.13 -8.70
C ALA A 140 53.53 14.71 -8.47
N GLY A 141 53.03 13.73 -9.23
CA GLY A 141 53.62 12.39 -9.45
C GLY A 141 52.59 11.42 -10.05
N SER A 142 52.56 11.19 -11.38
CA SER A 142 53.37 10.22 -12.15
C SER A 142 52.95 8.75 -11.88
N ARG A 143 52.20 8.07 -12.76
CA ARG A 143 52.55 7.36 -14.03
C ARG A 143 52.81 5.85 -13.84
N SER A 144 52.56 5.10 -14.93
CA SER A 144 52.80 3.66 -15.22
C SER A 144 51.59 2.75 -14.91
N ALA A 145 50.86 2.16 -15.87
CA ALA A 145 51.22 1.31 -17.03
C ALA A 145 51.84 -0.05 -16.63
N ASP A 146 51.12 -1.15 -16.90
CA ASP A 146 51.37 -2.10 -18.01
C ASP A 146 51.12 -3.59 -17.65
N ALA A 147 50.68 -4.35 -18.66
CA ALA A 147 50.64 -5.82 -18.84
C ALA A 147 49.80 -6.69 -17.86
N GLY A 148 49.15 -7.79 -18.26
CA GLY A 148 49.24 -8.56 -19.50
C GLY A 148 48.26 -9.75 -19.48
N ALA A 149 48.19 -10.42 -20.63
CA ALA A 149 47.23 -11.41 -21.10
C ALA A 149 47.16 -12.75 -20.34
N ALA A 150 46.02 -13.45 -20.49
CA ALA A 150 45.99 -14.90 -20.65
C ALA A 150 44.71 -15.34 -21.39
N GLU A 151 44.91 -15.95 -22.56
CA GLU A 151 43.96 -16.83 -23.26
C GLU A 151 43.66 -18.07 -22.42
N VAL A 152 42.40 -18.53 -22.40
CA VAL A 152 42.07 -19.97 -22.41
C VAL A 152 40.77 -20.16 -23.19
N GLY A 153 40.85 -20.89 -24.29
CA GLY A 153 39.69 -21.31 -25.06
C GLY A 153 38.85 -22.36 -24.33
N SER A 154 37.54 -22.34 -24.58
CA SER A 154 36.70 -23.51 -24.39
C SER A 154 35.61 -23.53 -25.45
N ALA A 155 35.76 -24.54 -26.32
CA ALA A 155 34.75 -25.03 -27.22
C ALA A 155 33.67 -25.79 -26.43
N GLY A 156 32.45 -25.84 -26.96
CA GLY A 156 31.55 -26.96 -26.71
C GLY A 156 30.08 -26.62 -26.48
N SER A 157 29.30 -26.84 -27.54
CA SER A 157 27.98 -27.49 -27.48
C SER A 157 26.76 -26.62 -27.11
N THR A 158 26.18 -26.00 -28.14
CA THR A 158 24.73 -25.75 -28.26
C THR A 158 24.02 -26.98 -28.80
N PRO A 159 22.99 -27.53 -28.13
CA PRO A 159 22.08 -28.48 -28.76
C PRO A 159 20.96 -27.73 -29.47
N ALA A 160 20.75 -28.12 -30.73
CA ALA A 160 19.66 -27.66 -31.58
C ALA A 160 18.30 -28.10 -31.02
N GLU A 161 17.40 -27.14 -30.79
CA GLU A 161 15.97 -27.41 -30.63
C GLU A 161 15.26 -27.33 -31.98
N PRO A 162 14.34 -28.26 -32.28
CA PRO A 162 13.66 -28.33 -33.57
C PRO A 162 12.47 -27.37 -33.66
N HIS A 163 12.45 -26.58 -34.73
CA HIS A 163 11.26 -25.89 -35.24
C HIS A 163 10.16 -26.90 -35.64
N PRO A 164 8.91 -26.76 -35.15
CA PRO A 164 7.77 -27.40 -35.79
C PRO A 164 7.25 -26.56 -36.96
N ALA A 165 7.02 -27.24 -38.09
CA ALA A 165 6.43 -26.73 -39.32
C ALA A 165 5.00 -26.16 -39.13
N PRO A 166 4.57 -25.22 -40.00
CA PRO A 166 3.24 -24.63 -39.94
C PRO A 166 2.17 -25.62 -40.41
N ARG A 167 1.15 -25.87 -39.58
CA ARG A 167 -0.06 -26.57 -39.99
C ARG A 167 -1.01 -25.62 -40.72
N SER A 168 -1.39 -26.07 -41.91
CA SER A 168 -2.34 -25.46 -42.82
C SER A 168 -3.71 -25.22 -42.20
N ALA A 169 -4.37 -24.22 -42.79
CA ALA A 169 -5.74 -23.79 -42.64
C ALA A 169 -6.76 -24.92 -42.52
N GLU A 170 -7.67 -24.79 -41.54
CA GLU A 170 -9.04 -25.29 -41.64
C GLU A 170 -10.01 -24.16 -41.35
N SER A 171 -10.89 -23.96 -42.32
CA SER A 171 -11.95 -22.98 -42.39
C SER A 171 -13.16 -23.48 -41.62
N LEU A 172 -13.63 -22.74 -40.61
CA LEU A 172 -14.94 -23.01 -40.00
C LEU A 172 -15.69 -21.69 -39.73
N THR A 173 -16.58 -21.40 -40.68
CA THR A 173 -17.96 -20.97 -40.50
C THR A 173 -18.32 -20.08 -39.32
N THR A 174 -18.67 -18.84 -39.67
CA THR A 174 -19.48 -17.88 -38.90
C THR A 174 -20.89 -18.42 -38.60
N PRO A 175 -21.37 -18.34 -37.34
CA PRO A 175 -22.80 -18.34 -37.07
C PRO A 175 -23.30 -16.90 -36.88
N ARG A 176 -23.99 -16.47 -37.94
CA ARG A 176 -25.15 -15.57 -38.02
C ARG A 176 -25.67 -15.00 -36.69
N SER A 177 -25.62 -13.68 -36.59
CA SER A 177 -26.28 -12.82 -35.61
C SER A 177 -27.76 -13.16 -35.41
N ALA A 178 -28.17 -13.29 -34.15
CA ALA A 178 -29.55 -13.22 -33.73
C ALA A 178 -29.72 -11.98 -32.85
N GLU A 179 -30.48 -11.00 -33.35
CA GLU A 179 -31.00 -9.87 -32.59
C GLU A 179 -31.95 -10.36 -31.49
N PRO A 180 -31.90 -9.77 -30.28
CA PRO A 180 -33.06 -9.72 -29.41
C PRO A 180 -33.69 -8.33 -29.45
N ARG A 181 -34.96 -8.35 -29.84
CA ARG A 181 -35.91 -7.25 -29.84
C ARG A 181 -35.97 -6.53 -28.50
N SER A 182 -35.88 -5.21 -28.55
CA SER A 182 -36.22 -4.28 -27.48
C SER A 182 -37.73 -4.32 -27.18
N ALA A 183 -38.07 -4.44 -25.89
CA ALA A 183 -39.39 -4.08 -25.37
C ALA A 183 -39.20 -3.17 -24.14
N PRO A 184 -40.02 -2.12 -23.97
CA PRO A 184 -39.77 -1.06 -23.00
C PRO A 184 -40.32 -1.44 -21.62
N LEU A 185 -39.52 -1.26 -20.57
CA LEU A 185 -40.02 -1.26 -19.20
C LEU A 185 -40.05 0.16 -18.65
N ALA A 186 -41.22 0.47 -18.12
CA ALA A 186 -41.68 1.75 -17.65
C ALA A 186 -40.81 2.31 -16.52
N ALA A 187 -40.62 3.62 -16.57
CA ALA A 187 -40.15 4.41 -15.45
C ALA A 187 -41.29 4.57 -14.43
N GLU A 188 -41.13 4.02 -13.23
CA GLU A 188 -41.93 4.42 -12.07
C GLU A 188 -41.15 5.47 -11.29
N SER A 189 -41.55 6.73 -11.50
CA SER A 189 -41.20 7.88 -10.70
C SER A 189 -41.97 7.83 -9.38
N LEU A 190 -41.29 7.64 -8.25
CA LEU A 190 -41.86 7.89 -6.92
C LEU A 190 -41.76 9.39 -6.62
N THR A 191 -42.88 10.08 -6.82
CA THR A 191 -43.13 11.44 -6.35
C THR A 191 -43.29 11.46 -4.84
N ALA A 192 -42.50 12.31 -4.18
CA ALA A 192 -42.77 12.80 -2.85
C ALA A 192 -43.99 13.73 -2.90
N GLU A 193 -45.08 13.39 -2.22
CA GLU A 193 -46.04 14.36 -1.67
C GLU A 193 -47.14 13.67 -0.83
N SER A 194 -47.59 14.38 0.21
CA SER A 194 -48.79 14.19 1.05
C SER A 194 -48.59 13.51 2.42
N LEU A 195 -48.59 14.35 3.47
CA LEU A 195 -49.66 14.40 4.49
C LEU A 195 -49.32 15.45 5.55
N VAL A 196 -49.98 16.60 5.41
CA VAL A 196 -50.21 17.62 6.44
C VAL A 196 -51.74 17.70 6.62
N GLU A 197 -52.18 17.85 7.89
CA GLU A 197 -53.55 18.02 8.42
C GLU A 197 -54.41 16.73 8.51
N GLU A 198 -55.12 16.40 9.61
CA GLU A 198 -55.83 17.21 10.61
C GLU A 198 -55.72 16.67 12.06
N GLY A 199 -55.64 17.59 13.03
CA GLY A 199 -56.77 17.88 13.93
C GLY A 199 -57.22 16.86 15.01
N ALA A 200 -56.71 17.09 16.23
CA ALA A 200 -57.46 17.20 17.48
C ALA A 200 -58.52 16.15 17.91
N ALA A 201 -58.12 15.29 18.86
CA ALA A 201 -58.89 14.89 20.06
C ALA A 201 -57.84 14.40 21.09
N GLY A 202 -57.69 14.93 22.30
CA GLY A 202 -58.72 14.99 23.33
C GLY A 202 -58.51 13.85 24.33
N GLY A 203 -57.66 14.07 25.35
CA GLY A 203 -57.85 13.45 26.68
C GLY A 203 -56.94 12.28 27.11
N ALA A 204 -56.71 12.29 28.43
CA ALA A 204 -56.15 11.26 29.31
C ALA A 204 -54.62 11.12 29.35
N GLY A 205 -54.05 11.76 30.37
CA GLY A 205 -52.67 11.60 30.79
C GLY A 205 -52.35 10.18 31.23
N GLY A 206 -51.40 9.56 30.54
CA GLY A 206 -50.59 8.47 31.04
C GLY A 206 -49.14 8.90 30.92
N GLY A 207 -48.54 9.33 32.04
CA GLY A 207 -47.12 9.68 32.10
C GLY A 207 -46.26 8.46 31.80
N ARG A 208 -45.94 8.23 30.52
CA ARG A 208 -44.84 7.36 30.14
C ARG A 208 -43.55 8.03 30.60
N ARG A 209 -42.94 7.46 31.64
CA ARG A 209 -41.57 7.78 32.03
C ARG A 209 -40.70 7.74 30.75
N PRO A 210 -39.88 8.78 30.48
CA PRO A 210 -38.89 8.68 29.42
C PRO A 210 -38.04 7.44 29.67
N ALA A 211 -37.85 6.63 28.63
CA ALA A 211 -36.94 5.49 28.69
C ALA A 211 -35.57 6.00 29.18
N PRO A 212 -34.87 5.24 30.04
CA PRO A 212 -33.56 5.67 30.53
C PRO A 212 -32.66 5.93 29.33
N GLU A 213 -32.16 7.16 29.25
CA GLU A 213 -31.22 7.62 28.23
C GLU A 213 -30.02 6.67 28.24
N GLU A 214 -29.90 5.88 27.18
CA GLU A 214 -28.92 4.80 27.09
C GLU A 214 -27.52 5.43 27.03
N ASP A 215 -26.61 5.01 27.91
CA ASP A 215 -25.25 5.53 27.95
C ASP A 215 -24.60 5.40 26.56
N PRO A 216 -24.21 6.51 25.91
CA PRO A 216 -23.65 6.48 24.56
C PRO A 216 -22.40 5.59 24.46
N ARG A 217 -21.69 5.37 25.57
CA ARG A 217 -20.54 4.45 25.61
C ARG A 217 -20.97 2.98 25.58
N ALA A 218 -22.05 2.63 26.30
CA ALA A 218 -22.63 1.30 26.24
C ALA A 218 -23.21 1.01 24.85
N ALA A 219 -23.80 2.01 24.19
CA ALA A 219 -24.24 1.91 22.80
C ALA A 219 -23.07 1.68 21.83
N SER A 220 -21.96 2.41 21.96
CA SER A 220 -20.76 2.22 21.13
C SER A 220 -20.09 0.85 21.34
N ALA A 221 -19.99 0.38 22.60
CA ALA A 221 -19.45 -0.95 22.90
C ALA A 221 -20.31 -2.08 22.29
N ARG A 222 -21.65 -1.92 22.31
CA ARG A 222 -22.58 -2.87 21.65
C ARG A 222 -22.42 -2.86 20.14
N ARG A 223 -22.29 -1.69 19.52
CA ARG A 223 -22.05 -1.57 18.07
C ARG A 223 -20.73 -2.23 17.66
N MET A 224 -19.67 -2.05 18.45
CA MET A 224 -18.37 -2.72 18.21
C MET A 224 -18.46 -4.25 18.35
N LEU A 225 -19.18 -4.75 19.35
CA LEU A 225 -19.45 -6.18 19.48
C LEU A 225 -20.26 -6.73 18.31
N GLU A 226 -21.27 -6.01 17.84
CA GLU A 226 -22.02 -6.39 16.63
C GLU A 226 -21.14 -6.40 15.38
N VAL A 227 -20.24 -5.43 15.21
CA VAL A 227 -19.29 -5.40 14.09
C VAL A 227 -18.34 -6.60 14.17
N ARG A 228 -17.81 -6.91 15.36
CA ARG A 228 -16.97 -8.09 15.59
C ARG A 228 -17.71 -9.38 15.25
N GLU A 229 -18.96 -9.53 15.69
CA GLU A 229 -19.79 -10.71 15.38
C GLU A 229 -20.11 -10.82 13.89
N ARG A 230 -20.46 -9.71 13.23
CA ARG A 230 -20.68 -9.65 11.78
C ARG A 230 -19.43 -10.02 10.99
N CYS A 231 -18.26 -9.51 11.39
CA CYS A 231 -16.97 -9.87 10.79
C CYS A 231 -16.65 -11.36 10.99
N ALA A 232 -16.78 -11.86 12.22
CA ALA A 232 -16.54 -13.27 12.53
C ALA A 232 -17.48 -14.20 11.77
N GLU A 233 -18.76 -13.83 11.61
CA GLU A 233 -19.71 -14.60 10.84
C GLU A 233 -19.41 -14.56 9.34
N ARG A 234 -19.01 -13.41 8.80
CA ARG A 234 -18.62 -13.30 7.39
C ARG A 234 -17.34 -14.09 7.09
N LEU A 235 -16.35 -14.09 7.99
CA LEU A 235 -15.17 -14.94 7.89
C LEU A 235 -15.55 -16.43 7.93
N ARG A 236 -16.51 -16.82 8.78
CA ARG A 236 -17.06 -18.19 8.80
C ARG A 236 -17.76 -18.55 7.48
N ARG A 237 -18.57 -17.65 6.91
CA ARG A 237 -19.22 -17.87 5.61
C ARG A 237 -18.22 -18.01 4.48
N LEU A 238 -17.25 -17.12 4.37
CA LEU A 238 -16.18 -17.20 3.36
C LEU A 238 -15.38 -18.49 3.48
N LYS A 239 -15.05 -18.91 4.70
CA LYS A 239 -14.40 -20.21 4.95
C LYS A 239 -15.24 -21.36 4.42
N ASN A 240 -16.56 -21.35 4.68
CA ASN A 240 -17.47 -22.39 4.21
C ASN A 240 -17.65 -22.36 2.69
N GLU A 241 -17.77 -21.18 2.07
CA GLU A 241 -17.86 -21.02 0.61
C GLU A 241 -16.59 -21.51 -0.09
N LEU A 242 -15.41 -21.24 0.47
CA LEU A 242 -14.14 -21.78 -0.06
C LEU A 242 -14.05 -23.30 0.07
N VAL A 243 -14.50 -23.87 1.19
CA VAL A 243 -14.58 -25.33 1.36
C VAL A 243 -15.58 -25.94 0.37
N ALA A 244 -16.70 -25.28 0.10
CA ALA A 244 -17.69 -25.72 -0.88
C ALA A 244 -17.16 -25.59 -2.33
N SER A 245 -16.49 -24.48 -2.67
CA SER A 245 -15.89 -24.26 -3.99
C SER A 245 -14.78 -25.27 -4.28
N ARG A 246 -14.05 -25.73 -3.25
CA ARG A 246 -13.11 -26.85 -3.36
C ARG A 246 -13.79 -28.17 -3.74
N ALA A 247 -15.02 -28.42 -3.27
CA ALA A 247 -15.76 -29.63 -3.63
C ALA A 247 -16.24 -29.60 -5.10
N GLN A 248 -16.23 -28.43 -5.74
CA GLN A 248 -16.67 -28.23 -7.13
C GLN A 248 -15.53 -27.99 -8.12
N THR A 249 -14.32 -27.68 -7.65
CA THR A 249 -13.16 -27.49 -8.50
C THR A 249 -12.36 -28.78 -8.54
N ASP A 250 -12.47 -29.52 -9.66
CA ASP A 250 -11.52 -30.55 -10.08
C ASP A 250 -10.17 -29.88 -10.39
N LEU A 251 -9.47 -29.48 -9.33
CA LEU A 251 -8.06 -29.12 -9.41
C LEU A 251 -7.28 -30.44 -9.47
N ASP A 252 -6.76 -30.76 -10.64
CA ASP A 252 -5.97 -31.97 -10.93
C ASP A 252 -4.73 -32.12 -10.04
N ASP A 253 -4.34 -31.07 -9.30
CA ASP A 253 -3.25 -31.09 -8.33
C ASP A 253 -3.74 -30.93 -6.87
N PRO A 254 -3.83 -32.04 -6.11
CA PRO A 254 -4.24 -32.02 -4.70
C PRO A 254 -3.23 -31.31 -3.79
N ALA A 255 -1.96 -31.17 -4.19
CA ALA A 255 -0.93 -30.50 -3.40
C ALA A 255 -1.08 -28.97 -3.46
N ALA A 256 -1.29 -28.41 -4.65
CA ALA A 256 -1.55 -26.98 -4.84
C ALA A 256 -2.84 -26.53 -4.11
N SER A 257 -3.90 -27.35 -4.20
CA SER A 257 -5.17 -27.11 -3.49
C SER A 257 -4.97 -27.11 -1.95
N THR A 258 -4.20 -28.05 -1.43
CA THR A 258 -3.91 -28.14 0.01
C THR A 258 -3.07 -26.95 0.51
N GLN A 259 -2.12 -26.47 -0.29
CA GLN A 259 -1.28 -25.32 0.05
C GLN A 259 -2.09 -24.02 0.08
N LEU A 260 -3.02 -23.83 -0.87
CA LEU A 260 -3.90 -22.66 -0.91
C LEU A 260 -4.88 -22.64 0.27
N VAL A 261 -5.43 -23.80 0.65
CA VAL A 261 -6.28 -23.90 1.85
C VAL A 261 -5.50 -23.56 3.13
N ARG A 262 -4.24 -24.00 3.24
CA ARG A 262 -3.40 -23.70 4.40
C ARG A 262 -3.02 -22.22 4.48
N SER A 263 -2.66 -21.61 3.35
CA SER A 263 -2.33 -20.17 3.32
C SER A 263 -3.56 -19.32 3.66
N LEU A 264 -4.74 -19.75 3.23
CA LEU A 264 -5.98 -19.04 3.46
C LEU A 264 -6.52 -19.23 4.89
N ASP A 265 -6.44 -20.44 5.47
CA ASP A 265 -6.77 -20.67 6.89
C ASP A 265 -5.80 -19.91 7.81
N PHE A 266 -4.51 -19.78 7.41
CA PHE A 266 -3.55 -18.93 8.11
C PHE A 266 -3.93 -17.45 8.02
N ALA A 267 -4.29 -16.95 6.84
CA ALA A 267 -4.71 -15.57 6.66
C ALA A 267 -5.99 -15.25 7.45
N LEU A 268 -6.98 -16.15 7.44
CA LEU A 268 -8.22 -16.00 8.19
C LEU A 268 -7.97 -15.97 9.71
N ARG A 269 -7.10 -16.86 10.23
CA ARG A 269 -6.71 -16.84 11.65
C ARG A 269 -5.97 -15.56 12.01
N ARG A 270 -5.06 -15.10 11.14
CA ARG A 270 -4.30 -13.86 11.37
C ARG A 270 -5.23 -12.64 11.39
N LEU A 271 -6.21 -12.60 10.50
CA LEU A 271 -7.24 -11.56 10.50
C LEU A 271 -8.12 -11.62 11.73
N GLN A 272 -8.52 -12.82 12.16
CA GLN A 272 -9.27 -12.99 13.41
C GLN A 272 -8.45 -12.50 14.62
N ASP A 273 -7.17 -12.86 14.71
CA ASP A 273 -6.26 -12.39 15.76
C ASP A 273 -6.15 -10.84 15.76
N ILE A 274 -6.04 -10.22 14.58
CA ILE A 274 -5.96 -8.77 14.43
C ILE A 274 -7.27 -8.09 14.85
N ILE A 275 -8.42 -8.66 14.47
CA ILE A 275 -9.74 -8.16 14.87
C ILE A 275 -9.90 -8.27 16.38
N ASP A 276 -9.49 -9.39 16.97
CA ASP A 276 -9.60 -9.62 18.42
C ASP A 276 -8.63 -8.71 19.20
N GLU A 277 -7.41 -8.47 18.71
CA GLU A 277 -6.43 -7.52 19.27
C GLU A 277 -6.95 -6.09 19.23
N ALA A 278 -7.46 -5.63 18.07
CA ALA A 278 -8.05 -4.30 17.91
C ALA A 278 -9.29 -4.10 18.81
N CYS A 279 -10.18 -5.10 18.90
CA CYS A 279 -11.32 -5.04 19.81
C CYS A 279 -10.87 -4.98 21.28
N THR A 280 -9.80 -5.68 21.64
CA THR A 280 -9.27 -5.69 23.01
C THR A 280 -8.65 -4.33 23.37
N GLU A 281 -7.90 -3.71 22.47
CA GLU A 281 -7.34 -2.37 22.69
C GLU A 281 -8.43 -1.31 22.82
N VAL A 282 -9.45 -1.33 21.97
CA VAL A 282 -10.58 -0.39 22.04
C VAL A 282 -11.42 -0.59 23.31
N LEU A 283 -11.60 -1.83 23.77
CA LEU A 283 -12.31 -2.11 25.03
C LEU A 283 -11.46 -1.74 26.26
N ALA A 284 -10.13 -1.79 26.16
CA ALA A 284 -9.22 -1.45 27.26
C ALA A 284 -9.10 0.06 27.50
N THR A 285 -9.41 0.91 26.50
CA THR A 285 -9.40 2.37 26.64
C THR A 285 -10.68 2.94 27.26
N VAL A 286 -11.69 2.10 27.54
CA VAL A 286 -12.91 2.50 28.27
C VAL A 286 -12.62 2.47 29.79
N PRO A 287 -12.55 3.63 30.48
CA PRO A 287 -12.24 3.63 31.91
C PRO A 287 -13.40 3.01 32.71
N THR A 288 -13.12 1.90 33.40
CA THR A 288 -14.03 1.32 34.39
C THR A 288 -13.96 2.11 35.69
N THR A 289 -14.76 3.16 35.82
CA THR A 289 -15.04 3.80 37.12
C THR A 289 -16.54 3.84 37.36
N ALA A 290 -17.04 2.81 38.04
CA ALA A 290 -18.34 2.82 38.70
C ALA A 290 -18.26 1.95 39.97
N THR A 291 -17.50 2.40 40.96
CA THR A 291 -17.63 1.90 42.34
C THR A 291 -18.83 2.61 42.97
N ALA A 292 -19.99 1.97 42.92
CA ALA A 292 -21.18 2.44 43.62
C ALA A 292 -21.00 2.26 45.14
N THR A 293 -20.76 3.35 45.87
CA THR A 293 -20.92 3.38 47.33
C THR A 293 -22.41 3.46 47.70
N PRO A 294 -22.88 2.69 48.69
CA PRO A 294 -24.28 2.72 49.10
C PRO A 294 -24.55 3.97 49.95
N ILE A 295 -25.56 4.74 49.56
CA ILE A 295 -26.08 5.91 50.29
C ILE A 295 -26.96 5.40 51.43
N SER A 296 -26.49 5.53 52.67
CA SER A 296 -27.32 5.45 53.89
C SER A 296 -27.51 6.87 54.45
N GLY A 297 -28.75 7.22 54.78
CA GLY A 297 -29.16 8.60 55.00
C GLY A 297 -29.08 9.15 56.43
N ARG A 298 -29.70 10.35 56.55
CA ARG A 298 -30.14 11.13 57.74
C ARG A 298 -29.22 12.27 58.26
N PRO A 299 -29.78 13.30 58.96
CA PRO A 299 -29.76 14.67 58.43
C PRO A 299 -29.25 15.77 59.39
N ALA A 300 -29.03 16.96 58.81
CA ALA A 300 -29.14 18.32 59.37
C ALA A 300 -28.41 18.73 60.66
N ALA A 301 -27.43 19.65 60.54
CA ALA A 301 -27.32 20.87 61.36
C ALA A 301 -26.26 21.88 60.82
N ARG A 302 -26.76 23.07 60.47
CA ARG A 302 -26.24 24.46 60.57
C ARG A 302 -24.73 24.80 60.72
N SER A 303 -24.31 25.64 59.76
CA SER A 303 -23.60 26.94 59.87
C SER A 303 -22.03 26.94 59.93
N PRO A 304 -21.36 28.10 59.74
CA PRO A 304 -20.68 28.44 58.48
C PRO A 304 -19.18 28.79 58.67
N SER A 305 -18.44 29.00 57.57
CA SER A 305 -17.34 29.98 57.44
C SER A 305 -16.16 29.49 56.58
N THR A 306 -15.63 30.46 55.82
CA THR A 306 -14.25 30.61 55.28
C THR A 306 -13.79 29.75 54.10
N ARG A 307 -13.70 30.43 52.94
CA ARG A 307 -12.54 30.55 52.04
C ARG A 307 -11.50 29.41 52.13
N ASP A 308 -11.28 28.71 51.01
CA ASP A 308 -10.14 29.03 50.15
C ASP A 308 -10.33 28.47 48.74
N ALA A 309 -9.93 29.28 47.76
CA ALA A 309 -9.95 28.97 46.35
C ALA A 309 -8.74 28.10 46.02
N THR A 310 -8.98 26.89 45.52
CA THR A 310 -7.99 26.11 44.78
C THR A 310 -8.71 25.52 43.59
N GLY A 311 -8.44 26.09 42.41
CA GLY A 311 -8.97 25.62 41.14
C GLY A 311 -8.40 24.23 40.84
N ALA A 312 -9.22 23.20 41.06
CA ALA A 312 -9.01 21.89 40.49
C ALA A 312 -9.52 21.92 39.05
N GLY A 313 -8.60 21.83 38.09
CA GLY A 313 -8.92 21.72 36.67
C GLY A 313 -9.79 20.50 36.42
N GLU A 314 -10.92 20.72 35.74
CA GLU A 314 -11.71 19.65 35.13
C GLU A 314 -10.81 18.85 34.17
N PRO A 315 -10.75 17.52 34.28
CA PRO A 315 -10.13 16.72 33.24
C PRO A 315 -10.99 16.85 31.98
N ALA A 316 -10.42 17.47 30.95
CA ALA A 316 -10.99 17.55 29.61
C ALA A 316 -11.48 16.15 29.20
N GLY A 317 -12.80 16.00 29.08
CA GLY A 317 -13.42 14.81 28.53
C GLY A 317 -13.01 14.67 27.08
N GLY A 318 -12.01 13.83 26.81
CA GLY A 318 -11.65 13.45 25.46
C GLY A 318 -12.86 12.81 24.78
N SER A 319 -13.39 13.47 23.76
CA SER A 319 -14.40 12.89 22.89
C SER A 319 -13.85 11.58 22.31
N PRO A 320 -14.62 10.48 22.30
CA PRO A 320 -14.15 9.24 21.68
C PRO A 320 -13.81 9.51 20.22
N ALA A 321 -12.62 9.10 19.79
CA ALA A 321 -12.16 9.21 18.41
C ALA A 321 -13.24 8.66 17.46
N GLU A 322 -13.52 9.37 16.38
CA GLU A 322 -14.56 8.99 15.45
C GLU A 322 -14.26 7.60 14.86
N PRO A 323 -15.28 6.81 14.45
CA PRO A 323 -15.06 5.47 13.90
C PRO A 323 -14.09 5.46 12.70
N GLU A 324 -13.96 6.58 12.00
CA GLU A 324 -13.02 6.79 10.90
C GLU A 324 -11.56 6.87 11.37
N ASP A 325 -11.28 7.64 12.43
CA ASP A 325 -9.96 7.70 13.08
C ASP A 325 -9.51 6.33 13.58
N GLN A 326 -10.44 5.53 14.11
CA GLN A 326 -10.16 4.17 14.57
C GLN A 326 -9.85 3.23 13.39
N ALA A 327 -10.53 3.38 12.25
CA ALA A 327 -10.25 2.62 11.04
C ALA A 327 -8.87 2.98 10.45
N LEU A 328 -8.49 4.25 10.46
CA LEU A 328 -7.16 4.71 10.03
C LEU A 328 -6.04 4.21 10.94
N ALA A 329 -6.23 4.30 12.26
CA ALA A 329 -5.28 3.78 13.24
C ALA A 329 -5.11 2.26 13.07
N TRP A 330 -6.21 1.54 12.89
CA TRP A 330 -6.21 0.11 12.60
C TRP A 330 -5.48 -0.21 11.29
N LEU A 331 -5.75 0.52 10.21
CA LEU A 331 -5.07 0.31 8.92
C LEU A 331 -3.56 0.59 9.00
N SER A 332 -3.14 1.60 9.77
CA SER A 332 -1.71 1.85 9.98
C SER A 332 -1.04 0.70 10.71
N ALA A 333 -1.66 0.22 11.80
CA ALA A 333 -1.15 -0.92 12.56
C ALA A 333 -1.12 -2.21 11.71
N VAL A 334 -2.14 -2.40 10.86
CA VAL A 334 -2.22 -3.53 9.94
C VAL A 334 -1.18 -3.43 8.84
N GLN A 335 -0.96 -2.26 8.24
CA GLN A 335 0.06 -2.07 7.20
C GLN A 335 1.46 -2.43 7.72
N ASP A 336 1.80 -2.03 8.94
CA ASP A 336 3.09 -2.34 9.55
C ASP A 336 3.23 -3.85 9.91
N ALA A 337 2.11 -4.54 10.12
CA ALA A 337 2.09 -5.92 10.62
C ALA A 337 1.73 -6.98 9.56
N VAL A 338 1.17 -6.59 8.42
CA VAL A 338 0.55 -7.48 7.43
C VAL A 338 1.07 -7.15 6.03
N PRO A 339 1.56 -8.14 5.26
CA PRO A 339 1.95 -7.93 3.87
C PRO A 339 0.83 -7.32 3.03
N LEU A 340 1.16 -6.31 2.21
CA LEU A 340 0.24 -5.62 1.29
C LEU A 340 -0.68 -6.56 0.47
N PRO A 341 -0.24 -7.72 -0.05
CA PRO A 341 -1.15 -8.64 -0.75
C PRO A 341 -2.30 -9.17 0.10
N ILE A 342 -2.11 -9.31 1.42
CA ILE A 342 -3.16 -9.74 2.35
C ILE A 342 -4.11 -8.58 2.60
N VAL A 343 -3.58 -7.36 2.77
CA VAL A 343 -4.39 -6.13 2.91
C VAL A 343 -5.27 -5.93 1.67
N ALA A 344 -4.70 -6.06 0.47
CA ALA A 344 -5.43 -5.98 -0.79
C ALA A 344 -6.57 -7.01 -0.88
N ASN A 345 -6.31 -8.26 -0.48
CA ASN A 345 -7.34 -9.30 -0.45
C ASN A 345 -8.44 -9.02 0.58
N LEU A 346 -8.08 -8.50 1.76
CA LEU A 346 -9.06 -8.11 2.76
C LEU A 346 -9.94 -6.97 2.25
N LEU A 347 -9.31 -5.93 1.72
CA LEU A 347 -10.00 -4.79 1.12
C LEU A 347 -10.94 -5.25 -0.01
N ARG A 348 -10.52 -6.23 -0.82
CA ARG A 348 -11.37 -6.84 -1.86
C ARG A 348 -12.63 -7.48 -1.30
N VAL A 349 -12.53 -8.11 -0.14
CA VAL A 349 -13.67 -8.73 0.55
C VAL A 349 -14.59 -7.67 1.18
N MET A 350 -14.01 -6.58 1.69
CA MET A 350 -14.78 -5.55 2.37
C MET A 350 -15.56 -4.66 1.40
N ARG A 351 -15.01 -4.35 0.22
CA ARG A 351 -15.66 -3.62 -0.91
C ARG A 351 -16.54 -2.43 -0.50
N ASP A 352 -16.29 -1.82 0.65
CA ASP A 352 -17.09 -0.76 1.22
C ASP A 352 -16.56 0.58 0.72
N VAL A 353 -17.22 1.10 -0.32
CA VAL A 353 -16.84 2.31 -1.06
C VAL A 353 -16.51 3.52 -0.18
N PRO A 354 -17.33 3.90 0.83
CA PRO A 354 -17.03 5.06 1.69
C PRO A 354 -15.71 4.93 2.46
N MET A 355 -15.39 3.75 2.99
CA MET A 355 -14.12 3.56 3.70
C MET A 355 -12.92 3.73 2.75
N PHE A 356 -13.02 3.26 1.50
CA PHE A 356 -11.95 3.47 0.52
C PHE A 356 -11.73 4.93 0.17
N ASN A 357 -12.82 5.69 0.00
CA ASN A 357 -12.72 7.12 -0.31
C ASN A 357 -12.00 7.87 0.80
N HIS A 358 -12.34 7.58 2.06
CA HIS A 358 -11.68 8.16 3.21
C HIS A 358 -10.19 7.78 3.29
N ILE A 359 -9.84 6.50 3.12
CA ILE A 359 -8.43 6.07 3.12
C ILE A 359 -7.65 6.69 1.96
N ALA A 360 -8.27 6.80 0.78
CA ALA A 360 -7.64 7.38 -0.40
C ALA A 360 -7.36 8.89 -0.22
N GLN A 361 -8.25 9.63 0.47
CA GLN A 361 -8.05 11.04 0.84
C GLN A 361 -6.93 11.19 1.87
N GLU A 362 -6.99 10.41 2.95
CA GLU A 362 -6.05 10.56 4.08
C GLU A 362 -4.65 9.99 3.77
N ARG A 363 -4.60 8.92 2.97
CA ARG A 363 -3.36 8.16 2.70
C ARG A 363 -3.25 7.73 1.23
N PRO A 364 -3.14 8.69 0.29
CA PRO A 364 -3.04 8.38 -1.14
C PRO A 364 -1.85 7.47 -1.45
N LEU A 365 -0.70 7.64 -0.76
CA LEU A 365 0.49 6.78 -0.93
C LEU A 365 0.18 5.29 -0.64
N LEU A 366 -0.46 4.99 0.48
CA LEU A 366 -0.86 3.62 0.81
C LEU A 366 -1.76 3.05 -0.28
N MET A 367 -2.67 3.87 -0.78
CA MET A 367 -3.59 3.44 -1.81
C MET A 367 -2.89 3.19 -3.15
N THR A 368 -1.85 3.97 -3.49
CA THR A 368 -1.00 3.67 -4.65
C THR A 368 -0.22 2.36 -4.51
N GLU A 369 0.30 2.04 -3.31
CA GLU A 369 0.96 0.76 -3.04
C GLU A 369 -0.02 -0.41 -3.16
N LEU A 370 -1.24 -0.21 -2.70
CA LEU A 370 -2.29 -1.22 -2.80
C LEU A 370 -2.67 -1.49 -4.26
N LEU A 371 -2.89 -0.43 -5.05
CA LEU A 371 -3.16 -0.56 -6.49
C LEU A 371 -2.03 -1.24 -7.23
N ALA A 372 -0.77 -1.07 -6.79
CA ALA A 372 0.39 -1.74 -7.38
C ALA A 372 0.43 -3.25 -7.14
N VAL A 373 -0.24 -3.75 -6.09
CA VAL A 373 -0.32 -5.18 -5.78
C VAL A 373 -1.53 -5.84 -6.44
N LEU A 374 -2.55 -5.05 -6.77
CA LEU A 374 -3.74 -5.53 -7.47
C LEU A 374 -3.46 -5.77 -8.97
N PRO A 375 -4.13 -6.75 -9.61
CA PRO A 375 -4.14 -6.84 -11.06
C PRO A 375 -4.62 -5.52 -11.68
N PRO A 376 -4.01 -5.04 -12.79
CA PRO A 376 -4.25 -3.69 -13.27
C PRO A 376 -5.71 -3.42 -13.67
N VAL A 377 -6.40 -4.43 -14.22
CA VAL A 377 -7.83 -4.37 -14.55
C VAL A 377 -8.69 -4.20 -13.29
N GLU A 378 -8.33 -4.86 -12.19
CA GLU A 378 -9.05 -4.76 -10.92
C GLU A 378 -8.80 -3.40 -10.26
N ALA A 379 -7.54 -2.96 -10.22
CA ALA A 379 -7.15 -1.64 -9.75
C ALA A 379 -7.90 -0.52 -10.49
N SER A 380 -8.00 -0.61 -11.83
CA SER A 380 -8.77 0.35 -12.62
C SER A 380 -10.27 0.33 -12.33
N ARG A 381 -10.86 -0.82 -12.02
CA ARG A 381 -12.26 -0.92 -11.59
C ARG A 381 -12.47 -0.28 -10.22
N TRP A 382 -11.52 -0.45 -9.31
CA TRP A 382 -11.61 0.16 -7.98
C TRP A 382 -11.53 1.68 -8.04
N LEU A 383 -10.57 2.22 -8.80
CA LEU A 383 -10.47 3.66 -9.04
C LEU A 383 -11.76 4.25 -9.62
N GLN A 384 -12.49 3.50 -10.46
CA GLN A 384 -13.79 3.92 -11.01
C GLN A 384 -14.94 3.89 -9.99
N THR A 385 -14.81 3.12 -8.90
CA THR A 385 -15.82 3.08 -7.83
C THR A 385 -15.60 4.13 -6.75
N TRP A 386 -14.42 4.75 -6.72
CA TRP A 386 -14.10 5.79 -5.74
C TRP A 386 -14.69 7.14 -6.13
N GLU A 387 -14.73 8.04 -5.16
CA GLU A 387 -14.96 9.44 -5.44
C GLU A 387 -13.88 9.97 -6.40
N PRO A 388 -14.25 10.71 -7.47
CA PRO A 388 -13.29 11.18 -8.47
C PRO A 388 -12.13 12.00 -7.90
N GLU A 389 -12.34 12.69 -6.78
CA GLU A 389 -11.32 13.49 -6.09
C GLU A 389 -10.24 12.59 -5.48
N SER A 390 -10.63 11.63 -4.64
CA SER A 390 -9.71 10.69 -3.99
C SER A 390 -8.98 9.80 -5.00
N ALA A 391 -9.67 9.39 -6.08
CA ALA A 391 -9.05 8.66 -7.18
C ALA A 391 -8.01 9.52 -7.93
N ALA A 392 -8.31 10.80 -8.18
CA ALA A 392 -7.37 11.73 -8.79
C ALA A 392 -6.16 12.00 -7.89
N GLU A 393 -6.34 12.19 -6.58
CA GLU A 393 -5.23 12.35 -5.62
C GLU A 393 -4.33 11.11 -5.59
N THR A 394 -4.93 9.92 -5.58
CA THR A 394 -4.17 8.67 -5.66
C THR A 394 -3.37 8.58 -6.96
N LEU A 395 -3.97 8.91 -8.11
CA LEU A 395 -3.26 8.96 -9.41
C LEU A 395 -2.19 10.04 -9.47
N ALA A 396 -2.38 11.16 -8.77
CA ALA A 396 -1.42 12.26 -8.73
C ALA A 396 -0.11 11.84 -8.07
N VAL A 397 -0.18 10.92 -7.10
CA VAL A 397 0.97 10.37 -6.38
C VAL A 397 1.56 9.13 -7.07
N ALA A 398 0.73 8.31 -7.72
CA ALA A 398 1.15 7.06 -8.38
C ALA A 398 2.12 7.30 -9.54
N GLU A 399 3.22 6.53 -9.64
CA GLU A 399 4.20 6.61 -10.73
C GLU A 399 3.53 6.75 -12.11
N PRO A 400 3.97 7.70 -12.98
CA PRO A 400 3.27 8.02 -14.24
C PRO A 400 2.99 6.79 -15.13
N ALA A 401 3.95 5.88 -15.26
CA ALA A 401 3.80 4.66 -16.05
C ALA A 401 2.71 3.73 -15.50
N ARG A 402 2.58 3.62 -14.19
CA ARG A 402 1.53 2.82 -13.53
C ARG A 402 0.18 3.50 -13.65
N ALA A 403 0.12 4.80 -13.39
CA ALA A 403 -1.10 5.59 -13.58
C ALA A 403 -1.60 5.49 -15.04
N ALA A 404 -0.70 5.56 -16.02
CA ALA A 404 -1.01 5.38 -17.44
C ALA A 404 -1.61 4.00 -17.73
N ALA A 405 -1.05 2.93 -17.15
CA ALA A 405 -1.60 1.59 -17.28
C ALA A 405 -3.02 1.48 -16.71
N HIS A 406 -3.27 2.08 -15.53
CA HIS A 406 -4.61 2.08 -14.94
C HIS A 406 -5.62 2.88 -15.77
N VAL A 407 -5.25 4.09 -16.17
CA VAL A 407 -6.08 5.01 -16.98
C VAL A 407 -6.41 4.40 -18.34
N THR A 408 -5.47 3.70 -18.97
CA THR A 408 -5.68 3.03 -20.28
C THR A 408 -6.76 1.93 -20.22
N LEU A 409 -6.95 1.31 -19.06
CA LEU A 409 -7.94 0.25 -18.85
C LEU A 409 -9.32 0.76 -18.43
N MET A 410 -9.48 2.07 -18.23
CA MET A 410 -10.76 2.68 -17.90
C MET A 410 -11.54 3.09 -19.16
N PRO A 411 -12.87 3.25 -19.07
CA PRO A 411 -13.63 3.98 -20.07
C PRO A 411 -13.07 5.40 -20.24
N PRO A 412 -12.98 5.92 -21.47
CA PRO A 412 -12.29 7.17 -21.74
C PRO A 412 -12.92 8.37 -21.03
N GLU A 413 -14.24 8.36 -20.79
CA GLU A 413 -14.97 9.40 -20.08
C GLU A 413 -14.61 9.44 -18.58
N ALA A 414 -14.49 8.26 -17.96
CA ALA A 414 -14.10 8.13 -16.56
C ALA A 414 -12.63 8.55 -16.37
N ALA A 415 -11.74 8.06 -17.25
CA ALA A 415 -10.34 8.44 -17.27
C ALA A 415 -10.15 9.96 -17.49
N ALA A 416 -10.87 10.54 -18.45
CA ALA A 416 -10.86 11.98 -18.69
C ALA A 416 -11.28 12.77 -17.44
N THR A 417 -12.36 12.34 -16.77
CA THR A 417 -12.85 12.98 -15.54
C THR A 417 -11.78 12.99 -14.44
N LEU A 418 -11.05 11.88 -14.26
CA LEU A 418 -9.96 11.80 -13.29
C LEU A 418 -8.76 12.67 -13.70
N LEU A 419 -8.32 12.60 -14.96
CA LEU A 419 -7.16 13.36 -15.45
C LEU A 419 -7.38 14.88 -15.43
N VAL A 420 -8.62 15.36 -15.55
CA VAL A 420 -8.96 16.78 -15.42
C VAL A 420 -8.77 17.28 -13.98
N ARG A 421 -8.98 16.39 -12.99
CA ARG A 421 -8.83 16.69 -11.56
C ARG A 421 -7.38 16.57 -11.09
N VAL A 422 -6.59 15.73 -11.75
CA VAL A 422 -5.14 15.66 -11.55
C VAL A 422 -4.47 16.96 -12.03
N SER A 423 -3.41 17.41 -11.35
CA SER A 423 -2.66 18.59 -11.80
C SER A 423 -2.21 18.44 -13.26
N GLN A 424 -2.33 19.50 -14.06
CA GLN A 424 -2.02 19.43 -15.50
C GLN A 424 -0.64 18.86 -15.82
N ARG A 425 0.38 19.21 -15.02
CA ARG A 425 1.75 18.67 -15.17
C ARG A 425 1.77 17.15 -15.02
N ARG A 426 1.02 16.62 -14.07
CA ARG A 426 0.93 15.18 -13.83
C ARG A 426 0.08 14.49 -14.89
N SER A 427 -1.01 15.09 -15.35
CA SER A 427 -1.80 14.56 -16.47
C SER A 427 -0.97 14.48 -17.76
N VAL A 428 -0.13 15.49 -18.04
CA VAL A 428 0.83 15.44 -19.14
C VAL A 428 1.83 14.29 -18.99
N ALA A 429 2.40 14.10 -17.80
CA ALA A 429 3.32 12.99 -17.54
C ALA A 429 2.65 11.62 -17.72
N ILE A 430 1.39 11.47 -17.29
CA ILE A 430 0.62 10.24 -17.49
C ILE A 430 0.36 10.00 -18.99
N LEU A 431 -0.10 11.02 -19.72
CA LEU A 431 -0.33 10.92 -21.16
C LEU A 431 0.94 10.61 -21.94
N ALA A 432 2.10 11.10 -21.49
CA ALA A 432 3.39 10.84 -22.09
C ALA A 432 3.82 9.36 -21.98
N GLU A 433 3.38 8.64 -20.94
CA GLU A 433 3.66 7.22 -20.75
C GLU A 433 2.66 6.30 -21.47
N MET A 434 1.58 6.87 -22.02
CA MET A 434 0.56 6.12 -22.75
C MET A 434 0.94 5.91 -24.21
N ARG A 435 0.37 4.88 -24.83
CA ARG A 435 0.38 4.75 -26.30
C ARG A 435 -0.43 5.89 -26.93
N SER A 436 -0.03 6.32 -28.12
CA SER A 436 -0.59 7.47 -28.84
C SER A 436 -2.11 7.36 -29.01
N GLU A 437 -2.61 6.22 -29.48
CA GLU A 437 -4.03 6.02 -29.79
C GLU A 437 -4.94 6.13 -28.54
N PRO A 438 -4.71 5.41 -27.40
CA PRO A 438 -5.48 5.63 -26.17
C PRO A 438 -5.41 7.06 -25.63
N ALA A 439 -4.22 7.68 -25.66
CA ALA A 439 -4.05 9.04 -25.17
C ALA A 439 -4.80 10.07 -26.04
N ALA A 440 -4.81 9.90 -27.37
CA ALA A 440 -5.60 10.72 -28.28
C ALA A 440 -7.11 10.59 -27.99
N ARG A 441 -7.62 9.38 -27.74
CA ARG A 441 -9.02 9.18 -27.31
C ARG A 441 -9.35 9.92 -26.01
N LEU A 442 -8.42 9.93 -25.04
CA LEU A 442 -8.61 10.68 -23.79
C LEU A 442 -8.61 12.19 -24.00
N LEU A 443 -7.74 12.71 -24.86
CA LEU A 443 -7.74 14.13 -25.23
C LEU A 443 -9.08 14.54 -25.85
N ILE A 444 -9.65 13.68 -26.71
CA ILE A 444 -10.98 13.90 -27.28
C ILE A 444 -12.05 13.90 -26.19
N ALA A 445 -12.02 12.93 -25.27
CA ALA A 445 -12.99 12.80 -24.18
C ALA A 445 -12.93 13.96 -23.16
N MET A 446 -11.75 14.53 -22.90
CA MET A 446 -11.60 15.74 -22.08
C MET A 446 -12.11 17.02 -22.78
N GLY A 447 -12.30 16.96 -24.09
CA GLY A 447 -12.69 18.10 -24.91
C GLY A 447 -11.50 18.94 -25.38
N PRO A 448 -11.71 19.71 -26.47
CA PRO A 448 -10.62 20.34 -27.22
C PRO A 448 -9.87 21.41 -26.42
N SER A 449 -10.54 22.19 -25.58
CA SER A 449 -9.89 23.23 -24.78
C SER A 449 -8.94 22.67 -23.73
N ILE A 450 -9.36 21.63 -23.01
CA ILE A 450 -8.53 21.00 -21.97
C ILE A 450 -7.38 20.22 -22.63
N GLY A 451 -7.67 19.41 -23.64
CA GLY A 451 -6.60 18.65 -24.29
C GLY A 451 -5.60 19.56 -25.03
N ALA A 452 -6.02 20.70 -25.59
CA ALA A 452 -5.10 21.69 -26.16
C ALA A 452 -4.17 22.27 -25.10
N ALA A 453 -4.69 22.61 -23.92
CA ALA A 453 -3.87 23.08 -22.80
C ALA A 453 -2.86 22.02 -22.31
N LEU A 454 -3.22 20.73 -22.35
CA LEU A 454 -2.30 19.65 -22.01
C LEU A 454 -1.22 19.45 -23.09
N LEU A 455 -1.59 19.50 -24.38
CA LEU A 455 -0.64 19.43 -25.50
C LEU A 455 0.34 20.62 -25.48
N ASP A 456 -0.15 21.83 -25.17
CA ASP A 456 0.65 23.04 -25.03
C ASP A 456 1.73 22.90 -23.94
N ARG A 457 1.39 22.23 -22.84
CA ARG A 457 2.30 21.97 -21.71
C ARG A 457 3.24 20.78 -21.88
N MET A 458 3.13 20.00 -22.96
CA MET A 458 4.12 18.97 -23.27
C MET A 458 5.44 19.64 -23.64
N GLU A 459 6.37 19.68 -22.68
CA GLU A 459 7.72 20.24 -22.84
C GLU A 459 8.49 19.61 -24.01
N ARG A 460 9.61 20.22 -24.43
CA ARG A 460 10.42 19.76 -25.57
C ARG A 460 10.79 18.27 -25.53
N GLY A 461 10.96 17.69 -24.34
CA GLY A 461 11.22 16.26 -24.16
C GLY A 461 10.05 15.35 -24.55
N ALA A 462 8.81 15.83 -24.43
CA ALA A 462 7.59 15.14 -24.81
C ALA A 462 7.03 15.60 -26.18
N ALA A 463 7.73 16.48 -26.90
CA ALA A 463 7.26 17.02 -28.17
C ALA A 463 7.10 15.94 -29.26
N THR A 464 7.88 14.86 -29.23
CA THR A 464 7.67 13.71 -30.13
C THR A 464 6.33 13.03 -29.85
N ILE A 465 5.99 12.86 -28.56
CA ILE A 465 4.71 12.28 -28.15
C ILE A 465 3.57 13.21 -28.53
N ARG A 466 3.72 14.53 -28.32
CA ARG A 466 2.75 15.55 -28.78
C ARG A 466 2.43 15.39 -30.27
N LEU A 467 3.44 15.22 -31.12
CA LEU A 467 3.24 15.00 -32.56
C LEU A 467 2.54 13.68 -32.87
N GLN A 468 2.93 12.60 -32.19
CA GLN A 468 2.24 11.32 -32.33
C GLN A 468 0.76 11.44 -31.95
N LEU A 469 0.45 12.12 -30.85
CA LEU A 469 -0.93 12.37 -30.45
C LEU A 469 -1.70 13.19 -31.48
N ILE A 470 -1.09 14.23 -32.04
CA ILE A 470 -1.69 15.04 -33.11
C ILE A 470 -1.93 14.23 -34.38
N ASP A 471 -1.01 13.33 -34.75
CA ASP A 471 -1.14 12.44 -35.92
C ASP A 471 -2.30 11.43 -35.78
N GLU A 472 -2.67 11.04 -34.56
CA GLU A 472 -3.80 10.13 -34.28
C GLU A 472 -5.17 10.84 -34.25
N LEU A 473 -5.20 12.18 -34.18
CA LEU A 473 -6.44 12.94 -34.15
C LEU A 473 -7.04 13.06 -35.55
N ASP A 474 -8.38 13.04 -35.65
CA ASP A 474 -9.08 13.41 -36.87
C ASP A 474 -8.63 14.81 -37.34
N PRO A 475 -8.41 15.05 -38.64
CA PRO A 475 -7.89 16.32 -39.14
C PRO A 475 -8.70 17.56 -38.69
N ALA A 476 -10.02 17.45 -38.55
CA ALA A 476 -10.86 18.56 -38.09
C ALA A 476 -10.65 18.84 -36.59
N LEU A 477 -10.49 17.79 -35.79
CA LEU A 477 -10.15 17.92 -34.37
C LEU A 477 -8.74 18.46 -34.19
N CYS A 478 -7.77 17.93 -34.94
CA CYS A 478 -6.38 18.41 -34.95
C CYS A 478 -6.32 19.92 -35.21
N ALA A 479 -7.01 20.43 -36.24
CA ALA A 479 -7.10 21.86 -36.51
C ALA A 479 -7.68 22.65 -35.32
N LYS A 480 -8.71 22.10 -34.65
CA LYS A 480 -9.31 22.71 -33.46
C LYS A 480 -8.34 22.76 -32.28
N PHE A 481 -7.62 21.66 -32.01
CA PHE A 481 -6.59 21.63 -30.96
C PHE A 481 -5.47 22.64 -31.23
N LEU A 482 -4.93 22.66 -32.46
CA LEU A 482 -3.88 23.61 -32.86
C LEU A 482 -4.34 25.07 -32.74
N SER A 483 -5.61 25.36 -33.05
CA SER A 483 -6.17 26.71 -32.91
C SER A 483 -6.33 27.19 -31.46
N LEU A 484 -6.34 26.25 -30.50
CA LEU A 484 -6.50 26.51 -29.07
C LEU A 484 -5.18 26.45 -28.28
N MET A 485 -4.11 25.94 -28.90
CA MET A 485 -2.76 25.96 -28.33
C MET A 485 -2.13 27.35 -28.42
N SER A 486 -1.04 27.60 -27.68
CA SER A 486 -0.25 28.81 -27.88
C SER A 486 0.33 28.84 -29.30
N GLU A 487 0.52 30.04 -29.86
CA GLU A 487 1.11 30.22 -31.19
C GLU A 487 2.50 29.55 -31.28
N GLU A 488 3.29 29.60 -30.20
CA GLU A 488 4.60 28.95 -30.11
C GLU A 488 4.49 27.43 -30.21
N ALA A 489 3.62 26.79 -29.40
CA ALA A 489 3.47 25.34 -29.43
C ALA A 489 2.81 24.84 -30.72
N ALA A 490 1.86 25.60 -31.28
CA ALA A 490 1.21 25.28 -32.54
C ALA A 490 2.19 25.39 -33.72
N SER A 491 2.95 26.48 -33.80
CA SER A 491 3.97 26.67 -34.85
C SER A 491 5.10 25.65 -34.76
N GLU A 492 5.57 25.31 -33.56
CA GLU A 492 6.55 24.24 -33.36
C GLU A 492 6.00 22.88 -33.83
N SER A 493 4.73 22.58 -33.50
CA SER A 493 4.11 21.31 -33.90
C SER A 493 3.92 21.22 -35.42
N LEU A 494 3.45 22.30 -36.06
CA LEU A 494 3.30 22.40 -37.51
C LEU A 494 4.65 22.25 -38.23
N SER A 495 5.67 22.98 -37.78
CA SER A 495 7.02 22.91 -38.36
C SER A 495 7.61 21.49 -38.31
N ARG A 496 7.42 20.78 -37.19
CA ARG A 496 7.89 19.40 -37.05
C ARG A 496 7.06 18.40 -37.87
N MET A 497 5.74 18.57 -37.96
CA MET A 497 4.89 17.73 -38.82
C MET A 497 5.28 17.87 -40.29
N ASP A 498 5.56 19.09 -40.76
CA ASP A 498 6.00 19.33 -42.13
C ASP A 498 7.36 18.68 -42.41
N HIS A 499 8.28 18.75 -41.45
CA HIS A 499 9.57 18.08 -41.55
C HIS A 499 9.44 16.54 -41.60
N GLU A 500 8.58 15.95 -40.78
CA GLU A 500 8.31 14.50 -40.81
C GLU A 500 7.57 14.08 -42.09
N LYS A 501 6.62 14.88 -42.58
CA LYS A 501 5.99 14.63 -43.90
C LYS A 501 7.00 14.71 -45.03
N ALA A 502 7.93 15.67 -45.00
CA ALA A 502 9.00 15.76 -45.98
C ALA A 502 9.92 14.54 -45.94
N LYS A 503 10.30 14.05 -44.75
CA LYS A 503 11.08 12.81 -44.60
C LYS A 503 10.32 11.59 -45.13
N ARG A 504 9.03 11.44 -44.83
CA ARG A 504 8.21 10.32 -45.32
C ARG A 504 8.11 10.33 -46.86
N ARG A 505 7.98 11.51 -47.48
CA ARG A 505 8.03 11.67 -48.94
C ARG A 505 9.40 11.25 -49.49
N GLN A 506 10.49 11.76 -48.93
CA GLN A 506 11.85 11.39 -49.34
C GLN A 506 12.11 9.88 -49.21
N ALA A 507 11.69 9.26 -48.11
CA ALA A 507 11.83 7.81 -47.91
C ALA A 507 11.01 7.01 -48.94
N ARG A 508 9.81 7.49 -49.27
CA ARG A 508 8.98 6.89 -50.32
C ARG A 508 9.63 6.99 -51.68
N ASP A 509 10.15 8.16 -52.07
CA ASP A 509 10.84 8.36 -53.35
C ASP A 509 12.10 7.48 -53.47
N LEU A 510 12.82 7.27 -52.36
CA LEU A 510 13.96 6.35 -52.31
C LEU A 510 13.52 4.88 -52.49
N LEU A 511 12.41 4.46 -51.88
CA LEU A 511 11.89 3.10 -52.04
C LEU A 511 11.33 2.85 -53.44
N GLU A 512 10.63 3.82 -54.02
CA GLU A 512 10.14 3.76 -55.40
C GLU A 512 11.31 3.74 -56.39
N GLY A 513 12.37 4.52 -56.16
CA GLY A 513 13.58 4.52 -56.98
C GLY A 513 14.40 3.21 -56.93
N ILE A 514 14.31 2.43 -55.85
CA ILE A 514 14.95 1.11 -55.76
C ILE A 514 14.14 0.04 -56.50
N GLY A 515 12.80 0.19 -56.55
CA GLY A 515 11.90 -0.74 -57.24
C GLY A 515 12.13 -0.85 -58.75
N ASP A 516 12.56 0.24 -59.39
CA ASP A 516 12.84 0.30 -60.83
C ASP A 516 14.19 -0.30 -61.24
N GLN A 517 15.08 -0.61 -60.29
CA GLN A 517 16.35 -1.28 -60.57
C GLN A 517 16.28 -2.81 -60.47
N ARG A 518 15.08 -3.40 -60.55
CA ARG A 518 14.95 -4.86 -60.60
C ARG A 518 15.59 -5.35 -61.90
N PRO A 519 16.74 -6.04 -61.87
CA PRO A 519 17.42 -6.44 -63.09
C PRO A 519 16.48 -7.36 -63.86
N GLU A 520 16.16 -7.00 -65.10
CA GLU A 520 15.47 -7.90 -66.02
C GLU A 520 16.35 -9.14 -66.18
N HIS A 521 16.03 -10.20 -65.42
CA HIS A 521 16.56 -11.52 -65.69
C HIS A 521 15.94 -11.97 -67.01
N LYS A 522 16.65 -11.68 -68.10
CA LYS A 522 16.43 -12.32 -69.39
C LYS A 522 16.63 -13.83 -69.18
N PRO A 523 15.61 -14.66 -69.49
CA PRO A 523 15.67 -16.11 -69.33
C PRO A 523 16.68 -16.77 -70.25
#